data_AF-A0A1Q5M4V6-F1
#
_entry.id   AF-A0A1Q5M4V6-F1
#
_cell.length_a   1.000
_cell.length_b   1.000
_cell.length_c   1.000
_cell.angle_alpha   90.00
_cell.angle_beta   90.00
_cell.angle_gamma   90.00
#
_symmetry.space_group_name_H-M   'P 1'
#
loop_
_entity.id
_entity.type
_entity.pdbx_description
1 polymer ?
#
loop_
_entity_poly.entity_id
_entity_poly.type
_entity_poly.pdbx_seq_one_letter_code
_entity_poly.pdbx_strand_id
1 'polypeptide(L)'
;MDRLLNGQPSASDGSLTIVALAAEASVHRMALMKRHADLKNHFYERVRTETTQVPESEKKLRETVTRLRQTVKDQNAEIEELRQRVIQLTLAAAVLTHRDDAPLQPPQGPVPDNVIRLHHTT
;
A
#
# COMPACT_ATOMS: atom_id res chain seq x y z
N MET A 1 9.13 -24.18 -32.83
CA MET A 1 9.03 -22.78 -32.38
C MET A 1 7.62 -22.47 -31.87
N ASP A 2 6.57 -22.66 -32.66
CA ASP A 2 5.18 -22.38 -32.25
C ASP A 2 4.76 -23.13 -30.98
N ARG A 3 5.20 -24.38 -30.83
CA ARG A 3 4.97 -25.19 -29.62
C ARG A 3 5.52 -24.56 -28.34
N LEU A 4 6.74 -24.00 -28.40
CA LEU A 4 7.38 -23.32 -27.29
C LEU A 4 6.64 -22.01 -26.93
N LEU A 5 6.14 -21.29 -27.94
CA LEU A 5 5.39 -20.04 -27.77
C LEU A 5 3.98 -20.27 -27.21
N ASN A 6 3.36 -21.40 -27.53
CA ASN A 6 2.05 -21.80 -27.02
C ASN A 6 2.12 -22.49 -25.64
N GLY A 7 3.30 -22.55 -25.00
CA GLY A 7 3.47 -23.17 -23.69
C GLY A 7 3.32 -24.69 -23.68
N GLN A 8 3.54 -25.35 -24.81
CA GLN A 8 3.54 -26.82 -24.95
C GLN A 8 4.93 -27.30 -25.44
N PRO A 9 6.00 -27.10 -24.66
CA PRO A 9 7.34 -27.53 -25.05
C PRO A 9 7.44 -29.07 -25.03
N SER A 10 8.14 -29.65 -26.00
CA SER A 10 8.31 -31.12 -26.11
C SER A 10 9.69 -31.59 -25.69
N ALA A 11 10.72 -30.77 -25.88
CA ALA A 11 12.12 -31.13 -25.58
C ALA A 11 12.83 -30.07 -24.73
N SER A 12 12.09 -29.09 -24.22
CA SER A 12 12.60 -27.91 -23.54
C SER A 12 11.86 -27.66 -22.22
N ASP A 13 12.53 -27.01 -21.27
CA ASP A 13 11.95 -26.55 -19.99
C ASP A 13 10.87 -25.46 -20.14
N GLY A 14 10.46 -25.11 -21.36
CA GLY A 14 9.40 -24.11 -21.61
C GLY A 14 9.83 -22.66 -21.39
N SER A 15 11.11 -22.40 -21.07
CA SER A 15 11.62 -21.05 -20.96
C SER A 15 11.72 -20.37 -22.34
N LEU A 16 11.38 -19.08 -22.44
CA LEU A 16 11.46 -18.33 -23.70
C LEU A 16 12.89 -17.82 -23.97
N THR A 17 13.85 -18.74 -23.93
CA THR A 17 15.29 -18.44 -24.10
C THR A 17 15.84 -19.08 -25.38
N ILE A 18 16.97 -18.57 -25.88
CA ILE A 18 17.66 -19.15 -27.06
C ILE A 18 18.04 -20.62 -26.84
N VAL A 19 18.37 -21.00 -25.60
CA VAL A 19 18.76 -22.38 -25.26
C VAL A 19 17.56 -23.31 -25.35
N ALA A 20 16.40 -22.88 -24.86
CA ALA A 20 15.15 -23.60 -24.99
C ALA A 20 14.68 -23.70 -26.44
N LEU A 21 14.82 -22.64 -27.23
CA LEU A 21 14.54 -22.68 -28.68
C LEU A 21 15.46 -23.66 -29.40
N ALA A 22 16.75 -23.67 -29.04
CA ALA A 22 17.75 -24.59 -29.58
C ALA A 22 17.39 -26.04 -29.26
N ALA A 23 17.03 -26.32 -28.01
CA ALA A 23 16.56 -27.64 -27.57
C ALA A 23 15.28 -28.08 -28.31
N GLU A 24 14.28 -27.20 -28.40
CA GLU A 24 13.00 -27.49 -29.08
C GLU A 24 13.16 -27.66 -30.60
N ALA A 25 14.07 -26.93 -31.22
CA ALA A 25 14.40 -27.08 -32.64
C ALA A 25 15.38 -28.24 -32.90
N SER A 26 15.93 -28.87 -31.85
CA SER A 26 17.03 -29.85 -31.93
C SER A 26 18.26 -29.32 -32.70
N VAL A 27 18.54 -28.02 -32.55
CA VAL A 27 19.66 -27.32 -33.20
C VAL A 27 20.65 -26.85 -32.15
N HIS A 28 21.96 -26.93 -32.44
CA HIS A 28 22.97 -26.44 -31.52
C HIS A 28 22.94 -24.91 -31.38
N ARG A 29 23.11 -24.38 -30.16
CA ARG A 29 23.06 -22.94 -29.85
C ARG A 29 23.92 -22.08 -30.80
N MET A 30 25.10 -22.56 -31.18
CA MET A 30 26.00 -21.85 -32.09
C MET A 30 25.47 -21.75 -33.53
N ALA A 31 24.71 -22.74 -33.99
CA ALA A 31 24.09 -22.68 -35.31
C ALA A 31 22.99 -21.61 -35.35
N LEU A 32 22.22 -21.43 -34.27
CA LEU A 32 21.25 -20.34 -34.12
C LEU A 32 21.91 -18.95 -34.12
N MET A 33 23.09 -18.81 -33.52
CA MET A 33 23.79 -17.52 -33.48
C MET A 33 24.52 -17.18 -34.78
N LYS A 34 25.13 -18.17 -35.46
CA LYS A 34 25.99 -17.92 -36.63
C LYS A 34 25.32 -18.15 -37.98
N ARG A 35 24.39 -19.10 -38.09
CA ARG A 35 23.78 -19.52 -39.37
C ARG A 35 22.29 -19.19 -39.46
N HIS A 36 21.60 -19.12 -38.33
CA HIS A 36 20.16 -18.89 -38.28
C HIS A 36 19.80 -17.66 -37.42
N ALA A 37 20.48 -16.55 -37.67
CA ALA A 37 20.19 -15.28 -37.02
C ALA A 37 18.74 -14.81 -37.28
N ASP A 38 18.19 -15.15 -38.45
CA ASP A 38 16.80 -14.87 -38.82
C ASP A 38 15.81 -15.61 -37.92
N LEU A 39 16.07 -16.88 -37.63
CA LEU A 39 15.23 -17.68 -36.74
C LEU A 39 15.24 -17.13 -35.30
N LYS A 40 16.40 -16.65 -34.84
CA LYS A 40 16.52 -15.94 -33.57
C LYS A 40 15.71 -14.63 -33.57
N ASN A 41 15.83 -13.83 -34.62
CA ASN A 41 15.14 -12.54 -34.72
C ASN A 41 13.62 -12.72 -34.79
N HIS A 42 13.15 -13.63 -35.65
CA HIS A 42 11.75 -14.02 -35.75
C HIS A 42 11.22 -14.57 -34.42
N PHE A 43 12.03 -15.34 -33.68
CA PHE A 43 11.68 -15.79 -32.33
C PHE A 43 11.49 -14.64 -31.35
N TYR A 44 12.41 -13.68 -31.30
CA TYR A 44 12.24 -12.52 -30.43
C TYR A 44 11.05 -11.64 -30.81
N GLU A 45 10.78 -11.49 -32.11
CA GLU A 45 9.64 -10.73 -32.60
C GLU A 45 8.32 -11.40 -32.21
N ARG A 46 8.22 -12.71 -32.41
CA ARG A 46 7.07 -13.53 -31.99
C ARG A 46 6.88 -13.60 -30.48
N VAL A 47 7.96 -13.73 -29.71
CA VAL A 47 7.91 -13.59 -28.24
C VAL A 47 7.40 -12.21 -27.86
N ARG A 48 7.72 -11.15 -28.61
CA ARG A 48 7.23 -9.80 -28.31
C ARG A 48 5.76 -9.60 -28.69
N THR A 49 5.29 -10.23 -29.75
CA THR A 49 3.94 -10.05 -30.28
C THR A 49 2.91 -11.00 -29.69
N GLU A 50 3.22 -12.30 -29.61
CA GLU A 50 2.29 -13.34 -29.13
C GLU A 50 2.35 -13.47 -27.62
N THR A 51 3.55 -13.36 -27.07
CA THR A 51 3.74 -13.37 -25.64
C THR A 51 3.68 -11.92 -25.15
N THR A 52 2.46 -11.45 -24.89
CA THR A 52 2.21 -10.27 -24.05
C THR A 52 2.67 -10.56 -22.60
N GLN A 53 3.93 -10.95 -22.40
CA GLN A 53 4.58 -10.97 -21.10
C GLN A 53 4.76 -9.51 -20.73
N VAL A 54 3.90 -9.04 -19.84
CA VAL A 54 4.13 -7.94 -18.92
C VAL A 54 5.64 -7.92 -18.61
N PRO A 55 6.40 -6.93 -19.12
CA PRO A 55 7.85 -6.90 -18.96
C PRO A 55 8.19 -6.92 -17.47
N GLU A 56 9.36 -7.46 -17.09
CA GLU A 56 9.75 -7.53 -15.68
C GLU A 56 9.68 -6.18 -14.96
N SER A 57 9.91 -5.08 -15.69
CA SER A 57 9.70 -3.72 -15.20
C SER A 57 8.25 -3.45 -14.79
N GLU A 58 7.27 -3.94 -15.55
CA GLU A 58 5.85 -3.82 -15.22
C GLU A 58 5.44 -4.78 -14.08
N LYS A 59 6.05 -5.98 -13.97
CA LYS A 59 5.87 -6.84 -12.78
C LYS A 59 6.38 -6.15 -11.51
N LYS A 60 7.61 -5.62 -11.54
CA LYS A 60 8.20 -4.84 -10.43
C LYS A 60 7.38 -3.59 -10.11
N LEU A 61 6.82 -2.94 -11.13
CA LEU A 61 5.95 -1.79 -10.94
C LEU A 61 4.64 -2.21 -10.25
N ARG A 62 4.02 -3.31 -10.66
CA ARG A 62 2.82 -3.85 -10.00
C ARG A 62 3.08 -4.22 -8.55
N GLU A 63 4.20 -4.89 -8.25
CA GLU A 63 4.62 -5.18 -6.87
C GLU A 63 4.85 -3.91 -6.04
N THR A 64 5.42 -2.87 -6.66
CA THR A 64 5.64 -1.60 -5.99
C THR A 64 4.33 -0.86 -5.74
N VAL A 65 3.41 -0.89 -6.70
CA VAL A 65 2.07 -0.32 -6.57
C VAL A 65 1.25 -1.04 -5.51
N THR A 66 1.30 -2.37 -5.42
CA THR A 66 0.60 -3.11 -4.36
C THR A 66 1.19 -2.80 -2.99
N ARG A 67 2.52 -2.75 -2.86
CA ARG A 67 3.20 -2.35 -1.62
C ARG A 67 2.82 -0.93 -1.20
N LEU A 68 2.88 0.04 -2.11
CA LEU A 68 2.50 1.43 -1.85
C LEU A 68 1.04 1.55 -1.43
N ARG A 69 0.13 0.83 -2.11
CA ARG A 69 -1.29 0.80 -1.74
C ARG A 69 -1.50 0.23 -0.35
N GLN A 70 -0.73 -0.77 0.04
CA GLN A 70 -0.79 -1.32 1.39
C GLN A 70 -0.31 -0.29 2.42
N THR A 71 0.84 0.35 2.18
CA THR A 71 1.37 1.40 3.06
C THR A 71 0.38 2.56 3.22
N VAL A 72 -0.27 3.00 2.14
CA VAL A 72 -1.30 4.06 2.22
C VAL A 72 -2.49 3.64 3.07
N LYS A 73 -2.92 2.37 2.98
CA LYS A 73 -4.00 1.86 3.83
C LYS A 73 -3.60 1.85 5.31
N ASP A 74 -2.40 1.36 5.61
CA ASP A 74 -1.88 1.28 6.97
C ASP A 74 -1.74 2.69 7.58
N GLN A 75 -1.18 3.63 6.82
CA GLN A 75 -1.06 5.03 7.23
C GLN A 75 -2.41 5.71 7.44
N ASN A 76 -3.40 5.44 6.59
CA ASN A 76 -4.74 5.99 6.79
C ASN A 76 -5.41 5.43 8.06
N ALA A 77 -5.21 4.14 8.36
CA ALA A 77 -5.70 3.55 9.60
C ALA A 77 -5.03 4.19 10.84
N GLU A 78 -3.72 4.43 10.79
CA GLU A 78 -2.99 5.10 11.85
C GLU A 78 -3.44 6.56 12.05
N ILE A 79 -3.69 7.29 10.96
CA ILE A 79 -4.25 8.65 11.02
C ILE A 79 -5.61 8.66 11.69
N GLU A 80 -6.50 7.72 11.34
CA GLU A 80 -7.82 7.63 11.98
C GLU A 80 -7.71 7.29 13.47
N GLU A 81 -6.82 6.37 13.84
CA GLU A 81 -6.58 6.05 15.24
C GLU A 81 -6.05 7.27 16.03
N LEU A 82 -5.09 8.00 15.48
CA LEU A 82 -4.56 9.21 16.08
C LEU A 82 -5.64 10.29 16.23
N ARG A 83 -6.50 10.47 15.22
CA ARG A 83 -7.64 11.40 15.29
C ARG A 83 -8.59 11.03 16.43
N GLN A 84 -8.92 9.75 16.59
CA GLN A 84 -9.77 9.29 17.69
C GLN A 84 -9.13 9.56 19.05
N ARG A 85 -7.83 9.29 19.22
CA ARG A 85 -7.10 9.57 20.46
C ARG A 85 -7.08 11.07 20.79
N VAL A 86 -6.85 11.93 19.80
CA VAL A 86 -6.89 13.38 20.00
C VAL A 86 -8.28 13.82 20.44
N ILE A 87 -9.35 13.35 19.79
CA ILE A 87 -10.73 13.67 20.18
C ILE A 87 -11.00 13.26 21.64
N GLN A 88 -10.59 12.05 22.04
CA GLN A 88 -10.76 11.57 23.41
C GLN A 88 -9.99 12.42 24.42
N LEU A 89 -8.74 12.78 24.12
CA LEU A 89 -7.93 13.63 24.99
C LEU A 89 -8.49 15.04 25.10
N THR A 90 -8.94 15.63 23.99
CA THR A 90 -9.57 16.95 23.98
C THR A 90 -10.86 16.94 24.80
N LEU A 91 -11.68 15.89 24.68
CA LEU A 91 -12.88 15.72 25.50
C LEU A 91 -12.53 15.60 26.99
N ALA A 92 -11.55 14.77 27.35
CA ALA A 92 -11.11 14.63 28.73
C ALA A 92 -10.58 15.95 29.31
N ALA A 93 -9.78 16.68 28.54
CA ALA A 93 -9.29 18.01 28.92
C ALA A 93 -10.45 18.99 29.14
N ALA A 94 -11.43 19.05 28.23
CA ALA A 94 -12.59 19.93 28.36
C ALA A 94 -13.42 19.60 29.61
N VAL A 95 -13.62 18.32 29.94
CA VAL A 95 -14.31 17.90 31.17
C VAL A 95 -13.55 18.34 32.43
N LEU A 96 -12.22 18.20 32.44
CA LEU A 96 -11.40 18.63 33.58
C LEU A 96 -11.44 20.16 33.75
N THR A 97 -11.26 20.91 32.66
CA THR A 97 -11.38 22.37 32.69
C THR A 97 -12.77 22.82 33.15
N HIS A 98 -13.84 22.16 32.69
CA HIS A 98 -15.20 22.48 33.13
C HIS A 98 -15.44 22.19 34.62
N ARG A 99 -14.77 21.17 35.18
CA ARG A 99 -14.83 20.85 36.61
C ARG A 99 -14.06 21.88 37.46
N ASP A 100 -12.95 22.39 36.95
CA ASP A 100 -12.15 23.40 37.63
C ASP A 100 -12.79 24.80 37.55
N ASP A 101 -13.52 25.09 36.47
CA ASP A 101 -14.30 26.32 36.29
C ASP A 101 -15.68 26.28 36.98
N ALA A 102 -16.09 25.15 37.56
CA ALA A 102 -17.30 25.07 38.36
C ALA A 102 -17.12 25.99 39.59
N PRO A 103 -17.93 27.06 39.74
CA PRO A 103 -17.78 27.96 40.87
C PRO A 103 -17.91 27.14 42.14
N LEU A 104 -16.96 27.32 43.07
CA LEU A 104 -17.10 26.88 44.46
C LEU A 104 -18.48 27.36 44.94
N GLN A 105 -19.47 26.49 44.87
CA GLN A 105 -20.82 26.83 45.29
C GLN A 105 -20.70 27.08 46.79
N PRO A 106 -20.91 28.31 47.27
CA PRO A 106 -20.79 28.58 48.70
C PRO A 106 -21.75 27.64 49.42
N PRO A 107 -21.35 27.09 50.57
CA PRO A 107 -22.14 26.08 51.26
C PRO A 107 -23.57 26.58 51.44
N GLN A 108 -24.52 25.91 50.79
CA GLN A 108 -25.95 26.09 50.98
C GLN A 108 -26.34 25.44 52.32
N GLY A 109 -25.71 25.89 53.40
CA GLY A 109 -26.17 25.68 54.76
C GLY A 109 -27.12 26.81 55.15
N PRO A 110 -28.07 26.56 56.07
CA PRO A 110 -28.93 27.63 56.58
C PRO A 110 -28.05 28.75 57.15
N VAL A 111 -28.20 29.95 56.59
CA VAL A 111 -27.47 31.15 56.99
C VAL A 111 -27.80 31.42 58.47
N PRO A 112 -26.83 31.42 59.40
CA PRO A 112 -27.10 31.84 60.76
C PRO A 112 -27.51 33.32 60.76
N ASP A 113 -28.45 33.66 61.64
CA ASP A 113 -29.20 34.92 61.72
C ASP A 113 -28.34 36.14 62.17
N ASN A 114 -27.01 36.07 61.99
CA ASN A 114 -26.03 36.99 62.56
C ASN A 114 -25.21 37.79 61.53
N VAL A 115 -25.61 37.81 60.26
CA VAL A 115 -24.88 38.54 59.21
C VAL A 115 -25.66 39.77 58.74
N ILE A 116 -25.24 40.95 59.18
CA ILE A 116 -25.82 42.23 58.74
C ILE A 116 -25.26 42.59 57.36
N ARG A 117 -26.15 42.69 56.36
CA ARG A 117 -25.82 43.21 55.03
C ARG A 117 -25.64 44.73 55.09
N LEU A 118 -24.44 45.21 54.83
CA LEU A 118 -24.19 46.63 54.61
C LEU A 118 -24.62 47.00 53.19
N HIS A 119 -25.73 47.72 53.08
CA HIS A 119 -26.16 48.33 51.82
C HIS A 119 -25.33 49.61 51.61
N HIS A 120 -24.44 49.61 50.62
CA HIS A 120 -23.81 50.84 50.16
C HIS A 120 -24.82 51.62 49.32
N THR A 121 -25.29 52.75 49.85
CA THR A 121 -26.05 53.73 49.08
C THR A 121 -25.11 54.81 48.56
N THR A 122 -25.00 54.83 47.23
CA THR A 122 -24.68 55.93 46.29
C THR A 122 -23.38 56.72 46.52
#